data_AF-A0A1V6LRV5-F1
#
_entry.id   AF-A0A1V6LRV5-F1
#
_cell.length_a   1.000
_cell.length_b   1.000
_cell.length_c   1.000
_cell.angle_alpha   90.00
_cell.angle_beta   90.00
_cell.angle_gamma   90.00
#
_symmetry.space_group_name_H-M   'P 1'
#
loop_
_entity.id
_entity.type
_entity.pdbx_description
1 polymer ?
#
loop_
_entity_poly.entity_id
_entity_poly.type
_entity_poly.pdbx_seq_one_letter_code
_entity_poly.pdbx_strand_id
1 'polypeptide(L)'
;MRNILLTLTISIIFLSCKKENNYENDTELCTILAEMIETDQSIRKLPELNDPFFEILDSIRKANNLTLEIYSNLSTEEQLKWGKIAREIAEKRPKGSKKVRDSLWQIQTEIDRKNTKLLIDITKKRGWVSKDGLGCTEYIAPVIIFRHAPEEYWEKIKPLIDKEYAEKRMGSGDYEFIDNHLRGRPLDWNPNNKNEKSLIKTD
;
A
#
# COMPACT_ATOMS: atom_id res chain seq x y z
N MET A 1 -2.14 8.83 62.20
CA MET A 1 -1.80 9.09 60.78
C MET A 1 -2.93 8.61 59.89
N ARG A 2 -4.06 9.30 59.94
CA ARG A 2 -5.31 8.92 59.27
C ARG A 2 -5.78 10.21 58.61
N ASN A 3 -5.20 10.54 57.45
CA ASN A 3 -5.60 11.64 56.55
C ASN A 3 -4.75 11.75 55.27
N ILE A 4 -3.79 10.84 55.01
CA ILE A 4 -2.96 10.85 53.79
C ILE A 4 -3.44 9.78 52.76
N LEU A 5 -4.51 9.04 53.05
CA LEU A 5 -5.02 8.00 52.15
C LEU A 5 -6.17 8.47 51.23
N LEU A 6 -6.63 9.72 51.38
CA LEU A 6 -7.76 10.27 50.62
C LEU A 6 -7.34 11.22 49.49
N THR A 7 -6.06 11.57 49.39
CA THR A 7 -5.53 12.42 48.30
C THR A 7 -4.88 11.62 47.17
N LEU A 8 -4.67 10.31 47.31
CA LEU A 8 -4.06 9.48 46.25
C LEU A 8 -5.07 8.84 45.30
N THR A 9 -6.36 8.83 45.63
CA THR A 9 -7.42 8.21 44.80
C THR A 9 -8.12 9.18 43.85
N ILE A 10 -7.90 10.50 43.98
CA ILE A 10 -8.52 11.52 43.13
C ILE A 10 -7.65 11.87 41.89
N SER A 11 -6.35 11.55 41.91
CA SER A 11 -5.45 11.83 40.78
C SER A 11 -5.50 10.80 39.63
N ILE A 12 -6.22 9.70 39.77
CA ILE A 12 -6.34 8.65 38.72
C ILE A 12 -7.53 8.94 37.77
N ILE A 13 -8.37 9.94 38.07
CA ILE A 13 -9.57 10.26 37.29
C ILE A 13 -9.28 11.34 36.21
N PHE A 14 -8.05 11.88 36.14
CA PHE A 14 -7.63 12.71 35.01
C PHE A 14 -7.28 11.83 33.79
N LEU A 15 -8.35 11.39 33.11
CA LEU A 15 -8.54 11.66 31.69
C LEU A 15 -7.45 11.11 30.75
N SER A 16 -7.44 9.79 30.56
CA SER A 16 -7.23 9.23 29.22
C SER A 16 -8.59 9.11 28.51
N CYS A 17 -9.37 10.19 28.51
CA CYS A 17 -10.34 10.39 27.43
C CYS A 17 -9.50 10.72 26.20
N LYS A 18 -9.02 9.69 25.49
CA LYS A 18 -8.63 9.88 24.09
C LYS A 18 -9.89 10.37 23.41
N LYS A 19 -9.98 11.68 23.19
CA LYS A 19 -11.08 12.28 22.43
C LYS A 19 -11.14 11.48 21.13
N GLU A 20 -12.29 10.86 20.88
CA GLU A 20 -12.47 10.08 19.68
C GLU A 20 -12.25 11.03 18.49
N ASN A 21 -11.21 10.77 17.69
CA ASN A 21 -10.92 11.59 16.54
C ASN A 21 -11.98 11.27 15.48
N ASN A 22 -12.73 12.29 15.08
CA ASN A 22 -13.72 12.25 14.01
C ASN A 22 -13.11 12.70 12.67
N TYR A 23 -11.84 13.10 12.67
CA TYR A 23 -11.05 13.48 11.51
C TYR A 23 -11.60 14.70 10.77
N GLU A 24 -12.35 15.60 11.41
CA GLU A 24 -12.99 16.78 10.77
C GLU A 24 -11.99 17.84 10.29
N ASN A 25 -10.80 17.91 10.90
CA ASN A 25 -9.78 18.87 10.50
C ASN A 25 -8.96 18.33 9.33
N ASP A 26 -9.18 18.90 8.14
CA ASP A 26 -8.54 18.48 6.89
C ASP A 26 -7.02 18.60 6.94
N THR A 27 -6.49 19.67 7.53
CA THR A 27 -5.02 19.87 7.66
C THR A 27 -4.39 18.81 8.56
N GLU A 28 -5.04 18.50 9.69
CA GLU A 28 -4.59 17.43 10.58
C GLU A 28 -4.69 16.06 9.88
N LEU A 29 -5.77 15.82 9.16
CA LEU A 29 -5.99 14.58 8.44
C LEU A 29 -5.00 14.39 7.28
N CYS A 30 -4.67 15.45 6.54
CA CYS A 30 -3.62 15.43 5.52
C CYS A 30 -2.27 15.01 6.13
N THR A 31 -1.92 15.58 7.30
CA THR A 31 -0.70 15.20 8.03
C THR A 31 -0.70 13.71 8.39
N ILE A 32 -1.81 13.22 8.96
CA ILE A 32 -1.95 11.79 9.33
C ILE A 32 -1.79 10.89 8.10
N LEU A 33 -2.47 11.21 6.99
CA LEU A 33 -2.42 10.41 5.76
C LEU A 33 -1.05 10.44 5.10
N ALA A 34 -0.35 11.58 5.15
CA ALA A 34 1.01 11.71 4.64
C ALA A 34 1.99 10.84 5.45
N GLU A 35 1.92 10.89 6.79
CA GLU A 35 2.71 10.04 7.67
C GLU A 35 2.45 8.55 7.45
N MET A 36 1.19 8.16 7.21
CA MET A 36 0.83 6.77 6.89
C MET A 36 1.55 6.29 5.64
N ILE A 37 1.56 7.10 4.58
CA ILE A 37 2.20 6.76 3.30
C ILE A 37 3.72 6.76 3.41
N GLU A 38 4.30 7.74 4.10
CA GLU A 38 5.74 7.77 4.34
C GLU A 38 6.19 6.52 5.10
N THR A 39 5.47 6.17 6.17
CA THR A 39 5.76 4.99 6.98
C THR A 39 5.59 3.71 6.16
N ASP A 40 4.50 3.59 5.39
CA ASP A 40 4.25 2.46 4.47
C ASP A 40 5.41 2.26 3.49
N GLN A 41 5.99 3.34 2.97
CA GLN A 41 7.03 3.25 1.95
C GLN A 41 8.46 3.17 2.51
N SER A 42 8.68 3.52 3.78
CA SER A 42 10.01 3.68 4.39
C SER A 42 10.88 2.42 4.29
N ILE A 43 10.35 1.26 4.67
CA ILE A 43 11.09 -0.01 4.69
C ILE A 43 11.18 -0.63 3.29
N ARG A 44 10.14 -0.48 2.45
CA ARG A 44 10.09 -1.01 1.08
C ARG A 44 11.17 -0.42 0.17
N LYS A 45 11.59 0.82 0.44
CA LYS A 45 12.63 1.54 -0.31
C LYS A 45 14.06 1.17 0.12
N LEU A 46 14.22 0.39 1.20
CA LEU A 46 15.55 -0.04 1.64
C LEU A 46 16.21 -0.94 0.58
N PRO A 47 17.53 -0.81 0.33
CA PRO A 47 18.24 -1.65 -0.63
C PRO A 47 18.06 -3.16 -0.41
N GLU A 48 17.82 -3.58 0.82
CA GLU A 48 17.60 -4.98 1.20
C GLU A 48 16.28 -5.55 0.68
N LEU A 49 15.25 -4.69 0.49
CA LEU A 49 13.92 -5.08 0.03
C LEU A 49 13.59 -4.60 -1.39
N ASN A 50 14.22 -3.51 -1.84
CA ASN A 50 13.96 -2.92 -3.14
C ASN A 50 14.39 -3.87 -4.27
N ASP A 51 13.46 -4.19 -5.17
CA ASP A 51 13.77 -5.00 -6.36
C ASP A 51 14.30 -4.09 -7.48
N PRO A 52 15.58 -4.23 -7.89
CA PRO A 52 16.17 -3.38 -8.91
C PRO A 52 15.62 -3.65 -10.32
N PHE A 53 14.72 -4.62 -10.49
CA PHE A 53 14.14 -5.01 -11.78
C PHE A 53 13.70 -3.83 -12.63
N PHE A 54 12.90 -2.90 -12.09
CA PHE A 54 12.36 -1.80 -12.89
C PHE A 54 13.41 -0.75 -13.26
N GLU A 55 14.37 -0.48 -12.37
CA GLU A 55 15.53 0.39 -12.66
C GLU A 55 16.38 -0.20 -13.79
N ILE A 56 16.61 -1.51 -13.74
CA ILE A 56 17.36 -2.24 -14.76
C ILE A 56 16.58 -2.27 -16.08
N LEU A 57 15.28 -2.57 -16.05
CA LEU A 57 14.45 -2.61 -17.24
C LEU A 57 14.40 -1.25 -17.93
N ASP A 58 14.25 -0.16 -17.16
CA ASP A 58 14.30 1.21 -17.69
C ASP A 58 15.67 1.52 -18.31
N SER A 59 16.76 1.10 -17.67
CA SER A 59 18.12 1.27 -18.20
C SER A 59 18.34 0.52 -19.52
N ILE A 60 17.89 -0.74 -19.60
CA ILE A 60 17.96 -1.56 -20.82
C ILE A 60 17.14 -0.90 -21.93
N ARG A 61 15.92 -0.47 -21.63
CA ARG A 61 15.04 0.19 -22.59
C ARG A 61 15.68 1.46 -23.15
N LYS A 62 16.22 2.32 -22.29
CA LYS A 62 16.93 3.54 -22.70
C LYS A 62 18.15 3.24 -23.58
N ALA A 63 18.96 2.25 -23.21
CA ALA A 63 20.13 1.84 -24.00
C ALA A 63 19.75 1.30 -25.40
N ASN A 64 18.51 0.84 -25.58
CA ASN A 64 17.98 0.32 -26.83
C ASN A 64 16.99 1.29 -27.53
N ASN A 65 16.96 2.57 -27.13
CA ASN A 65 16.05 3.61 -27.66
C ASN A 65 14.56 3.24 -27.58
N LEU A 66 14.17 2.42 -26.60
CA LEU A 66 12.79 2.04 -26.34
C LEU A 66 12.17 3.00 -25.33
N THR A 67 11.51 4.05 -25.84
CA THR A 67 10.69 4.93 -24.99
C THR A 67 9.57 4.14 -24.32
N LEU A 68 8.91 4.71 -23.30
CA LEU A 68 7.78 4.04 -22.63
C LEU A 68 6.64 3.74 -23.61
N GLU A 69 6.34 4.67 -24.49
CA GLU A 69 5.35 4.51 -25.53
C GLU A 69 5.71 3.40 -26.50
N ILE A 70 6.95 3.41 -27.03
CA ILE A 70 7.41 2.36 -27.96
C ILE A 70 7.35 0.99 -27.28
N TYR A 71 7.88 0.89 -26.05
CA TYR A 71 7.90 -0.36 -25.30
C TYR A 71 6.49 -0.92 -25.04
N SER A 72 5.54 -0.05 -24.66
CA SER A 72 4.16 -0.46 -24.36
C SER A 72 3.40 -0.93 -25.59
N ASN A 73 3.82 -0.48 -26.78
CA ASN A 73 3.27 -0.89 -28.07
C ASN A 73 3.94 -2.15 -28.65
N LEU A 74 5.00 -2.67 -28.03
CA LEU A 74 5.60 -3.96 -28.41
C LEU A 74 4.65 -5.11 -28.13
N SER A 75 4.83 -6.22 -28.86
CA SER A 75 4.13 -7.46 -28.54
C SER A 75 4.48 -7.95 -27.13
N THR A 76 3.57 -8.70 -26.50
CA THR A 76 3.82 -9.31 -25.19
C THR A 76 5.11 -10.14 -25.18
N GLU A 77 5.40 -10.87 -26.26
CA GLU A 77 6.62 -11.67 -26.39
C GLU A 77 7.89 -10.81 -26.32
N GLU A 78 7.89 -9.66 -27.01
CA GLU A 78 9.01 -8.72 -27.00
C GLU A 78 9.19 -8.05 -25.64
N GLN A 79 8.10 -7.63 -25.00
CA GLN A 79 8.14 -7.08 -23.63
C GLN A 79 8.70 -8.13 -22.65
N LEU A 80 8.25 -9.38 -22.76
CA LEU A 80 8.74 -10.50 -21.96
C LEU A 80 10.24 -10.76 -22.16
N LYS A 81 10.73 -10.64 -23.40
CA LYS A 81 12.16 -10.82 -23.70
C LYS A 81 13.01 -9.82 -22.93
N TRP A 82 12.66 -8.53 -22.96
CA TRP A 82 13.36 -7.49 -22.20
C TRP A 82 13.21 -7.67 -20.69
N GLY A 83 12.01 -8.06 -20.23
CA GLY A 83 11.76 -8.40 -18.83
C GLY A 83 12.66 -9.53 -18.33
N LYS A 84 12.83 -10.61 -19.10
CA LYS A 84 13.72 -11.73 -18.72
C LYS A 84 15.16 -11.27 -18.55
N ILE A 85 15.68 -10.47 -19.48
CA ILE A 85 17.05 -9.91 -19.38
C ILE A 85 17.18 -9.05 -18.11
N ALA A 86 16.21 -8.17 -17.84
CA ALA A 86 16.22 -7.34 -16.65
C ALA A 86 16.19 -8.17 -15.35
N ARG A 87 15.40 -9.25 -15.33
CA ARG A 87 15.29 -10.18 -14.21
C ARG A 87 16.60 -10.91 -13.93
N GLU A 88 17.25 -11.45 -14.96
CA GLU A 88 18.56 -12.14 -14.81
C GLU A 88 19.64 -11.22 -14.23
N ILE A 89 19.64 -9.94 -14.60
CA ILE A 89 20.59 -8.96 -14.04
C ILE A 89 20.18 -8.60 -12.60
N ALA A 90 18.89 -8.41 -12.33
CA ALA A 90 18.37 -8.08 -11.00
C ALA A 90 18.68 -9.17 -9.96
N GLU A 91 18.67 -10.43 -10.38
CA GLU A 91 19.00 -11.58 -9.52
C GLU A 91 20.48 -11.64 -9.12
N LYS A 92 21.37 -11.06 -9.93
CA LYS A 92 22.82 -10.98 -9.62
C LYS A 92 23.15 -9.84 -8.66
N ARG A 93 22.27 -8.86 -8.49
CA ARG A 93 22.52 -7.77 -7.54
C ARG A 93 22.48 -8.31 -6.11
N PRO A 94 23.40 -7.87 -5.23
CA PRO A 94 23.39 -8.28 -3.84
C PRO A 94 22.08 -7.85 -3.21
N LYS A 95 21.39 -8.80 -2.59
CA LYS A 95 20.19 -8.57 -1.78
C LYS A 95 20.57 -8.74 -0.32
N GLY A 96 19.81 -8.11 0.57
CA GLY A 96 19.91 -8.40 1.99
C GLY A 96 19.81 -9.92 2.24
N SER A 97 20.52 -10.44 3.24
CA SER A 97 20.39 -11.85 3.61
C SER A 97 18.92 -12.21 3.84
N LYS A 98 18.54 -13.47 3.60
CA LYS A 98 17.16 -13.93 3.86
C LYS A 98 16.67 -13.52 5.25
N LYS A 99 17.51 -13.68 6.28
CA LYS A 99 17.20 -13.29 7.65
C LYS A 99 16.88 -11.81 7.80
N VAL A 100 17.67 -10.93 7.18
CA VAL A 100 17.43 -9.48 7.22
C VAL A 100 16.13 -9.14 6.51
N ARG A 101 15.90 -9.71 5.31
CA ARG A 101 14.68 -9.48 4.54
C ARG A 101 13.44 -9.95 5.29
N ASP A 102 13.47 -11.15 5.88
CA ASP A 102 12.37 -11.70 6.66
C ASP A 102 12.05 -10.80 7.87
N SER A 103 13.08 -10.30 8.56
CA SER A 103 12.91 -9.36 9.68
C SER A 103 12.29 -8.03 9.26
N LEU A 104 12.72 -7.46 8.13
CA LEU A 104 12.15 -6.21 7.62
C LEU A 104 10.70 -6.40 7.18
N TRP A 105 10.37 -7.56 6.57
CA TRP A 105 8.99 -7.89 6.20
C TRP A 105 8.08 -8.09 7.42
N GLN A 106 8.58 -8.62 8.53
CA GLN A 106 7.81 -8.68 9.78
C GLN A 106 7.44 -7.29 10.27
N ILE A 107 8.40 -6.35 10.27
CA ILE A 107 8.14 -4.95 10.66
C ILE A 107 7.16 -4.30 9.67
N GLN A 108 7.35 -4.51 8.37
CA GLN A 108 6.45 -4.00 7.34
C GLN A 108 5.02 -4.51 7.53
N THR A 109 4.86 -5.78 7.90
CA THR A 109 3.54 -6.37 8.14
C THR A 109 2.81 -5.66 9.29
N GLU A 110 3.52 -5.31 10.37
CA GLU A 110 2.93 -4.56 11.49
C GLU A 110 2.54 -3.13 11.09
N ILE A 111 3.35 -2.48 10.25
CA ILE A 111 3.01 -1.17 9.66
C ILE A 111 1.75 -1.28 8.80
N ASP A 112 1.67 -2.28 7.93
CA ASP A 112 0.54 -2.51 7.04
C ASP A 112 -0.75 -2.74 7.85
N ARG A 113 -0.69 -3.54 8.92
CA ARG A 113 -1.81 -3.75 9.87
C ARG A 113 -2.25 -2.44 10.51
N LYS A 114 -1.31 -1.67 11.07
CA LYS A 114 -1.60 -0.41 11.76
C LYS A 114 -2.25 0.61 10.82
N ASN A 115 -1.65 0.80 9.64
CA ASN A 115 -2.15 1.74 8.64
C ASN A 115 -3.50 1.30 8.08
N THR A 116 -3.69 0.02 7.81
CA THR A 116 -4.99 -0.53 7.36
C THR A 116 -6.08 -0.27 8.39
N LYS A 117 -5.81 -0.56 9.67
CA LYS A 117 -6.77 -0.31 10.75
C LYS A 117 -7.13 1.18 10.87
N LEU A 118 -6.14 2.06 10.75
CA LEU A 118 -6.35 3.50 10.80
C LEU A 118 -7.16 3.99 9.61
N LEU A 119 -6.86 3.55 8.38
CA LEU A 119 -7.62 3.97 7.20
C LEU A 119 -9.05 3.42 7.21
N ILE A 120 -9.29 2.22 7.76
CA ILE A 120 -10.64 1.71 8.03
C ILE A 120 -11.39 2.66 8.97
N ASP A 121 -10.77 3.11 10.07
CA ASP A 121 -11.40 4.02 11.03
C ASP A 121 -11.73 5.39 10.39
N ILE A 122 -10.77 5.96 9.66
CA ILE A 122 -10.95 7.21 8.90
C ILE A 122 -12.12 7.06 7.91
N THR A 123 -12.11 6.00 7.10
CA THR A 123 -13.15 5.76 6.08
C THR A 123 -14.52 5.56 6.70
N LYS A 124 -14.62 4.91 7.86
CA LYS A 124 -15.89 4.72 8.57
C LYS A 124 -16.47 6.02 9.11
N LYS A 125 -15.62 6.91 9.64
CA LYS A 125 -16.06 8.14 10.31
C LYS A 125 -16.29 9.28 9.33
N ARG A 126 -15.43 9.41 8.31
CA ARG A 126 -15.41 10.55 7.39
C ARG A 126 -15.79 10.19 5.95
N GLY A 127 -15.74 8.92 5.58
CA GLY A 127 -15.83 8.47 4.19
C GLY A 127 -14.47 8.43 3.49
N TRP A 128 -14.46 8.14 2.21
CA TRP A 128 -13.24 8.07 1.41
C TRP A 128 -12.57 9.44 1.33
N VAL A 129 -11.25 9.42 1.47
CA VAL A 129 -10.40 10.61 1.48
C VAL A 129 -9.48 10.57 0.27
N SER A 130 -9.32 11.71 -0.38
CA SER A 130 -8.43 11.87 -1.52
C SER A 130 -7.68 13.20 -1.40
N LYS A 131 -6.56 13.32 -2.12
CA LYS A 131 -5.78 14.56 -2.13
C LYS A 131 -6.65 15.76 -2.53
N ASP A 132 -7.40 15.62 -3.60
CA ASP A 132 -8.26 16.67 -4.13
C ASP A 132 -9.45 16.96 -3.22
N GLY A 133 -10.03 15.92 -2.59
CA GLY A 133 -11.16 16.06 -1.69
C GLY A 133 -10.83 16.79 -0.38
N LEU A 134 -9.58 16.72 0.08
CA LEU A 134 -9.10 17.38 1.30
C LEU A 134 -8.28 18.65 1.02
N GLY A 135 -7.88 18.90 -0.23
CA GLY A 135 -6.97 19.99 -0.58
C GLY A 135 -5.56 19.84 0.01
N CYS A 136 -5.06 18.61 0.20
CA CYS A 136 -3.75 18.39 0.81
C CYS A 136 -2.62 18.91 -0.08
N THR A 137 -1.62 19.55 0.53
CA THR A 137 -0.38 19.95 -0.15
C THR A 137 0.58 18.78 -0.27
N GLU A 138 0.62 17.93 0.76
CA GLU A 138 1.47 16.76 0.86
C GLU A 138 1.05 15.67 -0.15
N TYR A 139 1.94 14.71 -0.37
CA TYR A 139 1.57 13.49 -1.08
C TYR A 139 0.79 12.57 -0.15
N ILE A 140 -0.46 12.29 -0.52
CA ILE A 140 -1.28 11.26 0.10
C ILE A 140 -1.78 10.30 -0.99
N ALA A 141 -1.85 9.01 -0.67
CA ALA A 141 -2.39 8.00 -1.58
C ALA A 141 -3.08 6.87 -0.80
N PRO A 142 -4.24 7.13 -0.18
CA PRO A 142 -4.96 6.16 0.67
C PRO A 142 -5.20 4.80 -0.01
N VAL A 143 -5.38 4.82 -1.33
CA VAL A 143 -5.47 3.63 -2.18
C VAL A 143 -4.30 2.65 -1.99
N ILE A 144 -3.08 3.15 -1.79
CA ILE A 144 -1.88 2.34 -1.59
C ILE A 144 -1.93 1.58 -0.26
N ILE A 145 -2.48 2.20 0.79
CA ILE A 145 -2.63 1.56 2.10
C ILE A 145 -3.57 0.36 2.00
N PHE A 146 -4.74 0.51 1.36
CA PHE A 146 -5.64 -0.62 1.15
C PHE A 146 -5.10 -1.64 0.14
N ARG A 147 -4.28 -1.24 -0.83
CA ARG A 147 -3.56 -2.17 -1.73
C ARG A 147 -2.53 -3.04 -1.01
N HIS A 148 -2.03 -2.59 0.13
CA HIS A 148 -1.08 -3.33 0.98
C HIS A 148 -1.75 -3.99 2.18
N ALA A 149 -3.08 -3.93 2.27
CA ALA A 149 -3.79 -4.45 3.41
C ALA A 149 -3.62 -5.98 3.56
N PRO A 150 -3.28 -6.47 4.76
CA PRO A 150 -3.27 -7.91 5.03
C PRO A 150 -4.66 -8.53 4.83
N GLU A 151 -4.68 -9.81 4.41
CA GLU A 151 -5.91 -10.55 4.11
C GLU A 151 -6.94 -10.54 5.26
N GLU A 152 -6.46 -10.52 6.51
CA GLU A 152 -7.29 -10.44 7.73
C GLU A 152 -8.21 -9.20 7.79
N TYR A 153 -8.00 -8.20 6.92
CA TYR A 153 -8.86 -7.00 6.80
C TYR A 153 -9.73 -6.98 5.54
N TRP A 154 -9.57 -7.89 4.58
CA TRP A 154 -10.23 -7.77 3.27
C TRP A 154 -11.75 -7.75 3.38
N GLU A 155 -12.34 -8.62 4.20
CA GLU A 155 -13.79 -8.64 4.47
C GLU A 155 -14.30 -7.34 5.09
N LYS A 156 -13.45 -6.59 5.81
CA LYS A 156 -13.79 -5.30 6.41
C LYS A 156 -13.63 -4.15 5.42
N ILE A 157 -12.68 -4.22 4.50
CA ILE A 157 -12.39 -3.18 3.50
C ILE A 157 -13.42 -3.19 2.39
N LYS A 158 -13.77 -4.38 1.88
CA LYS A 158 -14.68 -4.56 0.76
C LYS A 158 -16.01 -3.76 0.88
N PRO A 159 -16.79 -3.90 1.97
CA PRO A 159 -18.03 -3.12 2.11
C PRO A 159 -17.80 -1.61 2.24
N LEU A 160 -16.64 -1.17 2.73
CA LEU A 160 -16.31 0.26 2.81
C LEU A 160 -16.10 0.83 1.42
N ILE A 161 -15.23 0.22 0.62
CA ILE A 161 -14.95 0.73 -0.73
C ILE A 161 -16.17 0.63 -1.65
N ASP A 162 -17.00 -0.40 -1.48
CA ASP A 162 -18.27 -0.53 -2.23
C ASP A 162 -19.23 0.61 -1.93
N LYS A 163 -19.38 0.95 -0.65
CA LYS A 163 -20.20 2.09 -0.21
C LYS A 163 -19.66 3.40 -0.79
N GLU A 164 -18.37 3.65 -0.62
CA GLU A 164 -17.75 4.91 -1.06
C GLU A 164 -17.77 5.09 -2.59
N TYR A 165 -17.65 4.00 -3.34
CA TYR A 165 -17.80 4.00 -4.79
C TYR A 165 -19.26 4.21 -5.22
N ALA A 166 -20.21 3.51 -4.60
CA ALA A 166 -21.64 3.68 -4.88
C ALA A 166 -22.13 5.11 -4.59
N GLU A 167 -21.59 5.74 -3.54
CA GLU A 167 -21.86 7.12 -3.16
C GLU A 167 -21.00 8.15 -3.94
N LYS A 168 -20.24 7.70 -4.95
CA LYS A 168 -19.40 8.52 -5.85
C LYS A 168 -18.34 9.37 -5.14
N ARG A 169 -17.92 8.97 -3.94
CA ARG A 169 -16.80 9.60 -3.21
C ARG A 169 -15.45 9.01 -3.57
N MET A 170 -15.43 7.80 -4.12
CA MET A 170 -14.24 7.11 -4.62
C MET A 170 -14.24 7.05 -6.15
N GLY A 171 -13.09 7.33 -6.77
CA GLY A 171 -12.92 7.17 -8.23
C GLY A 171 -12.84 5.70 -8.65
N SER A 172 -13.22 5.38 -9.89
CA SER A 172 -13.21 4.00 -10.41
C SER A 172 -11.82 3.36 -10.39
N GLY A 173 -10.77 4.12 -10.71
CA GLY A 173 -9.40 3.62 -10.68
C GLY A 173 -8.97 3.15 -9.29
N ASP A 174 -9.24 3.95 -8.24
CA ASP A 174 -8.94 3.56 -6.86
C ASP A 174 -9.74 2.33 -6.44
N TYR A 175 -11.05 2.32 -6.77
CA TYR A 175 -11.93 1.19 -6.48
C TYR A 175 -11.43 -0.11 -7.09
N GLU A 176 -11.21 -0.12 -8.41
CA GLU A 176 -10.74 -1.29 -9.16
C GLU A 176 -9.38 -1.76 -8.67
N PHE A 177 -8.47 -0.82 -8.36
CA PHE A 177 -7.14 -1.14 -7.87
C PHE A 177 -7.17 -1.82 -6.50
N ILE A 178 -8.06 -1.40 -5.60
CA ILE A 178 -8.22 -2.05 -4.30
C ILE A 178 -8.98 -3.37 -4.45
N ASP A 179 -10.13 -3.37 -5.13
CA ASP A 179 -11.01 -4.52 -5.26
C ASP A 179 -10.33 -5.71 -5.97
N ASN A 180 -9.53 -5.45 -7.01
CA ASN A 180 -8.67 -6.47 -7.62
C ASN A 180 -7.79 -7.16 -6.56
N HIS A 181 -7.15 -6.37 -5.68
CA HIS A 181 -6.31 -6.93 -4.61
C HIS A 181 -7.11 -7.76 -3.61
N LEU A 182 -8.28 -7.28 -3.18
CA LEU A 182 -9.17 -8.00 -2.24
C LEU A 182 -9.71 -9.31 -2.81
N ARG A 183 -9.70 -9.49 -4.14
CA ARG A 183 -10.07 -10.73 -4.83
C ARG A 183 -8.89 -11.68 -5.04
N GLY A 184 -7.75 -11.42 -4.39
CA GLY A 184 -6.53 -12.22 -4.52
C GLY A 184 -5.66 -11.86 -5.72
N ARG A 185 -5.97 -10.75 -6.40
CA ARG A 185 -5.45 -10.33 -7.70
C ARG A 185 -5.78 -11.40 -8.78
N PRO A 186 -6.56 -11.08 -9.84
CA PRO A 186 -6.44 -11.83 -11.09
C PRO A 186 -4.94 -11.88 -11.39
N LEU A 187 -4.44 -13.00 -11.91
CA LEU A 187 -3.00 -13.18 -12.19
C LEU A 187 -2.48 -12.08 -13.14
N ASP A 188 -2.21 -10.91 -12.61
CA ASP A 188 -1.46 -9.84 -13.22
C ASP A 188 -0.05 -10.41 -13.36
N TRP A 189 0.37 -10.63 -14.60
CA TRP A 189 1.68 -11.06 -15.04
C TRP A 189 2.69 -11.35 -13.91
N ASN A 190 2.86 -12.65 -13.61
CA ASN A 190 3.88 -13.10 -12.67
C ASN A 190 5.09 -13.62 -13.47
N PRO A 191 6.19 -12.85 -13.62
CA PRO A 191 7.38 -13.30 -14.33
C PRO A 191 8.04 -14.54 -13.72
N ASN A 192 7.64 -14.93 -12.50
CA ASN A 192 8.16 -16.08 -11.77
C ASN A 192 7.22 -17.30 -11.82
N ASN A 193 6.04 -17.21 -12.46
CA ASN A 193 5.12 -18.34 -12.56
C ASN A 193 5.51 -19.26 -13.72
N LYS A 194 6.18 -20.38 -13.40
CA LYS A 194 6.60 -21.40 -14.39
C LYS A 194 5.44 -22.24 -14.96
N ASN A 195 4.20 -22.06 -14.49
CA ASN A 195 3.05 -22.90 -14.85
C ASN A 195 2.04 -22.21 -15.80
N GLU A 196 2.46 -21.18 -16.52
CA GLU A 196 1.63 -20.42 -17.47
C GLU A 196 1.36 -21.17 -18.80
N LYS A 197 0.96 -22.45 -18.72
CA LYS A 197 0.50 -23.25 -19.86
C LYS A 197 -1.00 -23.57 -19.83
N SER A 198 -1.77 -23.12 -18.84
CA SER A 198 -3.15 -23.62 -18.65
C SER A 198 -4.29 -22.63 -18.89
N LEU A 199 -4.05 -21.41 -19.34
CA LEU A 199 -5.15 -20.44 -19.54
C LEU A 199 -5.12 -19.80 -20.93
N ILE A 200 -5.07 -20.66 -21.96
CA ILE A 200 -5.78 -20.39 -23.20
C ILE A 200 -7.18 -20.99 -23.01
N LYS A 201 -8.10 -20.19 -22.46
CA LYS A 201 -9.52 -20.35 -22.75
C LYS A 201 -9.95 -19.09 -23.47
N THR A 202 -10.03 -19.25 -24.78
CA THR A 202 -10.79 -18.45 -25.71
C THR A 202 -12.25 -18.41 -25.26
N ASP A 203 -12.80 -17.21 -25.12
CA ASP A 203 -14.17 -16.95 -25.57
C ASP A 203 -14.07 -16.23 -26.92
#